data_AF-A0A529M8X5-F1
#
_entry.id   AF-A0A529M8X5-F1
#
_cell.length_a   1.000
_cell.length_b   1.000
_cell.length_c   1.000
_cell.angle_alpha   90.00
_cell.angle_beta   90.00
_cell.angle_gamma   90.00
#
_symmetry.space_group_name_H-M   'P 1'
#
loop_
_entity.id
_entity.type
_entity.pdbx_description
1 polymer ?
#
loop_
_entity_poly.entity_id
_entity_poly.type
_entity_poly.pdbx_seq_one_letter_code
_entity_poly.pdbx_strand_id
1 'polypeptide(L)'
;LEGDALAESLKNAGWEGVMAKDHNSPYQPGVRSPAWRKVKFTRRQEFIIAGWRPDKKTNAVKSIIIATMDDGALTPRGSVGTGFSVPQRRELAEFFTTSSSLGEPLTLKGEIQLLPPKLVAEIEFLELSSNGCVRGASFIGLREDKAAVEVQDEAFACEQVDEIARPLAA
;
A
#
# COMPACT_ATOMS: atom_id res chain seq x y z
N LEU A 1 -14.25 4.68 -30.83
CA LEU A 1 -13.06 4.67 -29.95
C LEU A 1 -12.91 3.25 -29.47
N GLU A 2 -11.81 2.59 -29.80
CA GLU A 2 -11.45 1.32 -29.15
C GLU A 2 -11.41 1.53 -27.64
N GLY A 3 -11.81 0.52 -26.86
CA GLY A 3 -11.98 0.64 -25.40
C GLY A 3 -10.72 1.14 -24.69
N ASP A 4 -9.55 0.78 -25.21
CA ASP A 4 -8.25 1.16 -24.65
C ASP A 4 -7.96 2.66 -24.84
N ALA A 5 -8.26 3.23 -26.01
CA ALA A 5 -8.05 4.66 -26.27
C ALA A 5 -8.95 5.54 -25.38
N LEU A 6 -10.19 5.10 -25.13
CA LEU A 6 -11.08 5.79 -24.18
C LEU A 6 -10.55 5.67 -22.74
N ALA A 7 -10.10 4.48 -22.36
CA ALA A 7 -9.55 4.24 -21.04
C ALA A 7 -8.31 5.11 -20.78
N GLU A 8 -7.41 5.21 -21.74
CA GLU A 8 -6.22 6.06 -21.66
C GLU A 8 -6.56 7.55 -21.56
N SER A 9 -7.50 8.03 -22.38
CA SER A 9 -7.97 9.42 -22.31
C SER A 9 -8.60 9.74 -20.95
N LEU A 10 -9.42 8.84 -20.39
CA LEU A 10 -10.05 9.04 -19.08
C LEU A 10 -9.04 8.93 -17.93
N LYS A 11 -8.03 8.06 -18.07
CA LYS A 11 -6.92 7.97 -17.12
C LYS A 11 -6.15 9.29 -17.06
N ASN A 12 -5.83 9.86 -18.21
CA ASN A 12 -5.14 11.16 -18.30
C ASN A 12 -6.00 12.32 -17.79
N ALA A 13 -7.33 12.19 -17.88
CA ALA A 13 -8.29 13.13 -17.30
C ALA A 13 -8.55 12.91 -15.79
N GLY A 14 -7.85 11.98 -15.12
CA GLY A 14 -7.93 11.79 -13.67
C GLY A 14 -9.14 11.01 -13.16
N TRP A 15 -9.82 10.23 -14.00
CA TRP A 15 -10.95 9.39 -13.58
C TRP A 15 -10.49 8.16 -12.79
N GLU A 16 -11.35 7.57 -11.96
CA GLU A 16 -11.03 6.34 -11.19
C GLU A 16 -10.83 5.11 -12.11
N GLY A 17 -11.49 5.10 -13.26
CA GLY A 17 -11.57 3.94 -14.13
C GLY A 17 -12.75 4.00 -15.10
N VAL A 18 -12.99 2.88 -15.79
CA VAL A 18 -14.09 2.69 -16.72
C VAL A 18 -14.93 1.47 -16.36
N MET A 19 -16.22 1.53 -16.70
CA MET A 19 -17.12 0.38 -16.63
C MET A 19 -17.32 -0.18 -18.04
N ALA A 20 -16.75 -1.35 -18.30
CA ALA A 20 -17.04 -2.12 -19.50
C ALA A 20 -18.32 -2.92 -19.28
N LYS A 21 -19.34 -2.68 -20.11
CA LYS A 21 -20.62 -3.40 -20.07
C LYS A 21 -20.81 -4.14 -21.38
N ASP A 22 -21.12 -5.42 -21.31
CA ASP A 22 -21.57 -6.16 -22.48
C ASP A 22 -22.92 -5.59 -22.94
N HIS A 23 -22.92 -5.04 -24.15
CA HIS A 23 -24.09 -4.46 -24.79
C HIS A 23 -25.28 -5.42 -24.84
N ASN A 24 -25.03 -6.73 -24.95
CA ASN A 24 -26.08 -7.74 -25.08
C ASN A 24 -26.55 -8.29 -23.73
N SER A 25 -25.97 -7.83 -22.61
CA SER A 25 -26.33 -8.33 -21.29
C SER A 25 -27.59 -7.66 -20.73
N PRO A 26 -28.57 -8.42 -20.20
CA PRO A 26 -29.69 -7.83 -19.48
C PRO A 26 -29.22 -7.29 -18.12
N TYR A 27 -29.92 -6.27 -17.61
CA TYR A 27 -29.72 -5.79 -16.26
C TYR A 27 -30.20 -6.82 -15.23
N GLN A 28 -29.38 -7.11 -14.21
CA GLN A 28 -29.65 -8.09 -13.16
C GLN A 28 -29.58 -7.42 -11.78
N PRO A 29 -30.71 -6.96 -11.21
CA PRO A 29 -30.74 -6.30 -9.91
C PRO A 29 -30.17 -7.19 -8.80
N GLY A 30 -29.28 -6.64 -7.98
CA GLY A 30 -28.69 -7.34 -6.83
C GLY A 30 -27.62 -8.39 -7.16
N VAL A 31 -27.32 -8.62 -8.45
CA VAL A 31 -26.37 -9.64 -8.89
C VAL A 31 -25.05 -9.01 -9.34
N ARG A 32 -23.92 -9.55 -8.86
CA ARG A 32 -22.59 -9.22 -9.39
C ARG A 32 -22.38 -9.96 -10.72
N SER A 33 -22.66 -9.28 -11.83
CA SER A 33 -22.54 -9.87 -13.17
C SER A 33 -21.13 -9.72 -13.76
N PRO A 34 -20.55 -10.77 -14.38
CA PRO A 34 -19.28 -10.67 -15.12
C PRO A 34 -19.40 -9.85 -16.41
N ALA A 35 -20.64 -9.61 -16.88
CA ALA A 35 -20.91 -8.76 -18.04
C ALA A 35 -20.62 -7.28 -17.78
N TRP A 36 -20.49 -6.88 -16.51
CA TRP A 36 -20.17 -5.52 -16.09
C TRP A 36 -18.85 -5.55 -15.34
N ARG A 37 -17.76 -5.16 -16.01
CA ARG A 37 -16.42 -5.14 -15.42
C ARG A 37 -15.98 -3.71 -15.15
N LYS A 38 -15.59 -3.45 -13.91
CA LYS A 38 -14.88 -2.22 -13.55
C LYS A 38 -13.40 -2.41 -13.82
N VAL A 39 -12.84 -1.58 -14.69
CA VAL A 39 -11.40 -1.46 -14.90
C VAL A 39 -10.96 -0.21 -14.17
N LYS A 40 -10.14 -0.35 -13.14
CA LYS A 40 -9.64 0.77 -12.36
C LYS A 40 -8.31 1.25 -12.90
N PHE A 41 -8.07 2.55 -12.88
CA PHE A 41 -6.76 3.12 -13.15
C PHE A 41 -5.99 3.16 -11.85
N THR A 42 -5.09 2.20 -11.67
CA THR A 42 -4.20 2.14 -10.53
C THR A 42 -2.85 2.76 -10.85
N ARG A 43 -2.16 3.19 -9.80
CA ARG A 43 -0.76 3.61 -9.78
C ARG A 43 0.02 2.60 -8.96
N ARG A 44 1.32 2.47 -9.23
CA ARG A 44 2.23 1.62 -8.46
C ARG A 44 3.43 2.44 -8.09
N GLN A 45 3.86 2.29 -6.85
CA GLN A 45 5.03 2.98 -6.32
C GLN A 45 5.61 2.11 -5.21
N GLU A 46 6.91 2.24 -4.98
CA GLU A 46 7.56 1.62 -3.84
C GLU A 46 7.41 2.46 -2.56
N PHE A 47 7.25 1.77 -1.43
CA PHE A 47 7.20 2.38 -0.10
C PHE A 47 8.03 1.57 0.88
N ILE A 48 8.55 2.24 1.90
CA ILE A 48 9.26 1.61 3.01
C ILE A 48 8.23 1.01 3.96
N ILE A 49 8.48 -0.21 4.42
CA ILE A 49 7.70 -0.82 5.51
C ILE A 49 8.25 -0.29 6.84
N ALA A 50 7.52 0.62 7.47
CA ALA A 50 7.85 1.19 8.77
C ALA A 50 7.34 0.34 9.95
N GLY A 51 6.47 -0.63 9.68
CA GLY A 51 5.91 -1.50 10.70
C GLY A 51 4.76 -2.36 10.18
N TRP A 52 4.14 -3.12 11.08
CA TRP A 52 3.01 -3.97 10.76
C TRP A 52 2.08 -4.17 11.96
N ARG A 53 0.85 -4.64 11.68
CA ARG A 53 -0.15 -5.01 12.68
C ARG A 53 -0.40 -6.50 12.59
N PRO A 54 -0.23 -7.27 13.68
CA PRO A 54 -0.65 -8.66 13.72
C PRO A 54 -2.17 -8.77 13.81
N ASP A 55 -2.71 -9.83 13.23
CA ASP A 55 -4.07 -10.27 13.50
C ASP A 55 -4.15 -10.95 14.87
N LYS A 56 -5.10 -10.55 15.71
CA LYS A 56 -5.21 -11.02 17.10
C LYS A 56 -5.41 -12.53 17.26
N LYS A 57 -5.96 -13.21 16.26
CA LYS A 57 -6.29 -14.65 16.34
C LYS A 57 -5.20 -15.51 15.72
N THR A 58 -4.62 -15.04 14.62
CA THR A 58 -3.72 -15.84 13.79
C THR A 58 -2.26 -15.43 13.90
N ASN A 59 -1.97 -14.27 14.51
CA ASN A 59 -0.66 -13.60 14.52
C ASN A 59 -0.08 -13.31 13.13
N ALA A 60 -0.82 -13.59 12.05
CA ALA A 60 -0.44 -13.26 10.69
C ALA A 60 -0.55 -11.74 10.45
N VAL A 61 0.08 -11.23 9.40
CA VAL A 61 -0.02 -9.81 9.05
C VAL A 61 -1.48 -9.44 8.75
N LYS A 62 -2.07 -8.54 9.56
CA LYS A 62 -3.34 -7.89 9.29
C LYS A 62 -3.17 -6.73 8.31
N SER A 63 -2.18 -5.88 8.57
CA SER A 63 -1.80 -4.76 7.71
C SER A 63 -0.34 -4.37 7.90
N ILE A 64 0.31 -3.85 6.87
CA ILE A 64 1.61 -3.17 6.99
C ILE A 64 1.42 -1.65 7.10
N ILE A 65 2.35 -0.97 7.75
CA ILE A 65 2.48 0.48 7.78
C ILE A 65 3.53 0.87 6.76
N ILE A 66 3.17 1.77 5.86
CA ILE A 66 4.06 2.22 4.79
C ILE A 66 4.50 3.65 5.03
N ALA A 67 5.69 3.99 4.53
CA ALA A 67 6.31 5.30 4.66
C ALA A 67 7.19 5.63 3.45
N THR A 68 7.56 6.90 3.31
CA THR A 68 8.61 7.39 2.40
C THR A 68 9.72 8.04 3.21
N MET A 69 10.90 8.20 2.61
CA MET A 69 11.93 9.10 3.15
C MET A 69 11.77 10.49 2.53
N ASP A 70 11.18 11.41 3.28
CA ASP A 70 11.00 12.80 2.86
C ASP A 70 11.98 13.68 3.65
N ASP A 71 12.83 14.46 2.97
CA ASP A 71 13.83 15.35 3.59
C ASP A 71 14.71 14.68 4.68
N GLY A 72 14.98 13.38 4.52
CA GLY A 72 15.76 12.59 5.48
C GLY A 72 14.97 12.10 6.70
N ALA A 73 13.66 12.32 6.75
CA ALA A 73 12.75 11.82 7.78
C ALA A 73 11.82 10.73 7.23
N LEU A 74 11.50 9.74 8.06
CA LEU A 74 10.55 8.68 7.71
C LEU A 74 9.11 9.18 7.90
N THR A 75 8.40 9.43 6.80
CA THR A 75 7.04 9.97 6.81
C THR A 75 6.01 8.87 6.55
N PRO A 76 5.09 8.58 7.47
CA PRO A 76 4.06 7.57 7.25
C PRO A 76 3.09 7.97 6.14
N ARG A 77 2.82 7.04 5.22
CA ARG A 77 1.92 7.23 4.05
C ARG A 77 0.63 6.42 4.12
N GLY A 78 0.41 5.73 5.24
CA GLY A 78 -0.82 5.01 5.55
C GLY A 78 -0.59 3.56 5.95
N SER A 79 -1.65 2.74 5.86
CA SER A 79 -1.56 1.31 6.13
C SER A 79 -2.25 0.48 5.06
N VAL A 80 -1.62 -0.64 4.70
CA VAL A 80 -2.07 -1.52 3.62
C VAL A 80 -2.49 -2.86 4.21
N GLY A 81 -3.78 -3.19 4.08
CA GLY A 81 -4.37 -4.44 4.60
C GLY A 81 -4.84 -5.40 3.52
N THR A 82 -4.72 -5.05 2.25
CA THR A 82 -5.19 -5.84 1.10
C THR A 82 -4.03 -6.21 0.18
N GLY A 83 -4.23 -7.15 -0.76
CA GLY A 83 -3.19 -7.63 -1.67
C GLY A 83 -2.40 -8.85 -1.20
N PHE A 84 -2.52 -9.21 0.08
CA PHE A 84 -1.87 -10.40 0.63
C PHE A 84 -2.74 -11.64 0.50
N SER A 85 -2.17 -12.72 -0.05
CA SER A 85 -2.72 -14.07 0.11
C SER A 85 -2.59 -14.57 1.57
N VAL A 86 -3.38 -15.58 1.94
CA VAL A 86 -3.32 -16.16 3.30
C VAL A 86 -1.93 -16.71 3.65
N PRO A 87 -1.23 -17.46 2.77
CA PRO A 87 0.14 -17.91 3.03
C PRO A 87 1.11 -16.73 3.23
N GLN A 88 1.08 -15.74 2.33
CA GLN A 88 1.96 -14.56 2.40
C GLN A 88 1.83 -13.80 3.72
N ARG A 89 0.62 -13.69 4.28
CA ARG A 89 0.44 -13.02 5.59
C ARG A 89 1.18 -13.73 6.72
N ARG A 90 1.30 -15.06 6.66
CA ARG A 90 2.02 -15.84 7.68
C ARG A 90 3.52 -15.76 7.46
N GLU A 91 3.97 -15.94 6.22
CA GLU A 91 5.39 -15.84 5.85
C GLU A 91 5.97 -14.47 6.21
N LEU A 92 5.25 -13.39 5.90
CA LEU A 92 5.67 -12.03 6.27
C LEU A 92 5.72 -11.82 7.78
N ALA A 93 4.74 -12.36 8.53
CA ALA A 93 4.74 -12.24 9.98
C ALA A 93 5.97 -12.93 10.59
N GLU A 94 6.26 -14.16 10.14
CA GLU A 94 7.44 -14.92 10.56
C GLU A 94 8.74 -14.20 10.18
N PHE A 95 8.82 -13.65 8.96
CA PHE A 95 9.96 -12.86 8.52
C PHE A 95 10.19 -11.62 9.41
N PHE A 96 9.13 -10.87 9.72
CA PHE A 96 9.21 -9.69 10.56
C PHE A 96 9.57 -9.99 12.02
N THR A 97 9.17 -11.15 12.55
CA THR A 97 9.48 -11.53 13.94
C THR A 97 10.85 -12.19 14.10
N THR A 98 11.30 -12.96 13.10
CA THR A 98 12.47 -13.84 13.22
C THR A 98 13.73 -13.20 12.66
N SER A 99 13.60 -12.24 11.74
CA SER A 99 14.74 -11.64 11.06
C SER A 99 15.49 -10.68 11.99
N SER A 100 16.55 -11.18 12.62
CA SER A 100 17.51 -10.40 13.42
C SER A 100 18.16 -9.26 12.63
N SER A 101 18.16 -9.34 11.30
CA SER A 101 18.64 -8.27 10.40
C SER A 101 17.79 -7.00 10.43
N LEU A 102 16.53 -7.13 10.89
CA LEU A 102 15.62 -6.01 11.12
C LEU A 102 15.88 -5.34 12.49
N GLY A 103 16.71 -5.91 13.37
CA GLY A 103 16.82 -5.38 14.73
C GLY A 103 15.54 -5.59 15.54
N GLU A 104 15.57 -5.20 16.82
CA GLU A 104 14.41 -5.38 17.69
C GLU A 104 13.26 -4.43 17.33
N PRO A 105 12.01 -4.90 17.28
CA PRO A 105 10.86 -4.03 17.07
C PRO A 105 10.84 -2.91 18.11
N LEU A 106 10.96 -1.67 17.65
CA LEU A 106 10.90 -0.50 18.51
C LEU A 106 9.45 -0.36 19.03
N THR A 107 9.26 -0.69 20.31
CA THR A 107 8.10 -0.38 21.18
C THR A 107 6.70 -0.21 20.57
N LEU A 108 5.76 -1.00 21.09
CA LEU A 108 4.30 -0.97 20.82
C LEU A 108 3.64 0.37 21.20
N LYS A 109 3.47 1.31 20.27
CA LYS A 109 2.36 2.28 20.35
C LYS A 109 1.07 1.57 19.90
N GLY A 110 0.44 0.83 20.81
CA GLY A 110 -0.79 0.06 20.54
C GLY A 110 -0.55 -1.28 19.83
N GLU A 111 -1.45 -1.68 18.92
CA GLU A 111 -1.41 -2.95 18.16
C GLU A 111 -0.40 -2.97 16.99
N ILE A 112 0.55 -2.03 16.93
CA ILE A 112 1.52 -1.88 15.82
C ILE A 112 2.92 -2.28 16.29
N GLN A 113 3.57 -3.14 15.53
CA GLN A 113 4.98 -3.49 15.69
C GLN A 113 5.80 -2.68 14.67
N LEU A 114 6.64 -1.76 15.15
CA LEU A 114 7.51 -0.98 14.27
C LEU A 114 8.68 -1.84 13.78
N LEU A 115 9.10 -1.56 12.55
CA LEU A 115 10.24 -2.19 11.90
C LEU A 115 11.26 -1.12 11.55
N PRO A 116 12.55 -1.46 11.45
CA PRO A 116 13.52 -0.51 10.93
C PRO A 116 13.15 -0.16 9.47
N PRO A 117 13.47 1.05 9.01
CA PRO A 117 13.23 1.46 7.63
C PRO A 117 14.28 0.85 6.69
N LYS A 118 14.23 -0.48 6.51
CA LYS A 118 15.13 -1.23 5.62
C LYS A 118 14.38 -1.97 4.51
N LEU A 119 13.12 -2.32 4.74
CA LEU A 119 12.33 -3.10 3.82
C LEU A 119 11.53 -2.20 2.88
N VAL A 120 11.51 -2.56 1.61
CA VAL A 120 10.75 -1.86 0.58
C VAL A 120 9.67 -2.80 0.04
N ALA A 121 8.47 -2.26 -0.18
CA ALA A 121 7.36 -2.97 -0.78
C ALA A 121 6.81 -2.17 -1.95
N GLU A 122 6.44 -2.87 -3.02
CA GLU A 122 5.66 -2.31 -4.11
C GLU A 122 4.18 -2.31 -3.72
N ILE A 123 3.55 -1.14 -3.79
CA ILE A 123 2.16 -0.93 -3.45
C ILE A 123 1.42 -0.39 -4.66
N GLU A 124 0.31 -1.04 -4.99
CA GLU A 124 -0.65 -0.54 -5.96
C GLU A 124 -1.74 0.26 -5.25
N PHE A 125 -2.08 1.45 -5.72
CA PHE A 125 -3.10 2.31 -5.12
C PHE A 125 -3.87 3.10 -6.19
N LEU A 126 -5.00 3.72 -5.81
CA LEU A 126 -5.86 4.46 -6.74
C LEU A 126 -5.47 5.93 -6.82
N GLU A 127 -5.26 6.55 -5.67
CA GLU A 127 -4.94 7.97 -5.55
C GLU A 127 -4.12 8.24 -4.29
N LEU A 128 -3.44 9.38 -4.27
CA LEU A 128 -2.90 9.98 -3.05
C LEU A 128 -3.91 11.00 -2.51
N SER A 129 -4.05 11.10 -1.20
CA SER A 129 -4.78 12.20 -0.59
C SER A 129 -4.03 13.51 -0.77
N SER A 130 -4.67 14.64 -0.43
CA SER A 130 -4.02 15.96 -0.35
C SER A 130 -2.79 15.97 0.57
N ASN A 131 -2.76 15.06 1.55
CA ASN A 131 -1.68 14.90 2.50
C ASN A 131 -0.76 13.74 2.06
N GLY A 132 -0.77 13.34 0.79
CA GLY A 132 0.14 12.33 0.27
C GLY A 132 -0.05 10.91 0.84
N CYS A 133 -1.17 10.60 1.50
CA CYS A 133 -1.48 9.26 1.97
C CYS A 133 -2.12 8.42 0.86
N VAL A 134 -1.72 7.16 0.73
CA VAL A 134 -2.27 6.26 -0.29
C VAL A 134 -3.73 5.89 0.01
N ARG A 135 -4.56 5.83 -1.03
CA ARG A 135 -5.95 5.36 -0.95
C ARG A 135 -6.21 4.20 -1.90
N GLY A 136 -7.01 3.25 -1.42
CA GLY A 136 -7.30 2.02 -2.16
C GLY A 136 -6.06 1.14 -2.35
N ALA A 137 -5.14 1.14 -1.38
CA ALA A 137 -3.85 0.50 -1.48
C ALA A 137 -3.90 -1.02 -1.30
N SER A 138 -3.08 -1.72 -2.10
CA SER A 138 -2.92 -3.16 -2.14
C SER A 138 -1.44 -3.51 -2.26
N PHE A 139 -0.99 -4.46 -1.46
CA PHE A 139 0.37 -4.98 -1.53
C PHE A 139 0.56 -5.81 -2.80
N ILE A 140 1.68 -5.58 -3.49
CA ILE A 140 2.09 -6.36 -4.66
C ILE A 140 3.21 -7.34 -4.30
N GLY A 141 4.27 -6.85 -3.64
CA GLY A 141 5.41 -7.67 -3.29
C GLY A 141 6.49 -6.90 -2.51
N LEU A 142 7.41 -7.64 -1.89
CA LEU A 142 8.64 -7.07 -1.34
C LEU A 142 9.63 -6.81 -2.47
N ARG A 143 10.40 -5.73 -2.35
CA ARG A 143 11.46 -5.32 -3.26
C ARG A 143 12.79 -5.45 -2.52
N GLU A 144 13.34 -6.66 -2.53
CA GLU A 144 14.66 -6.96 -1.92
C GLU A 144 15.82 -6.36 -2.73
N ASP A 145 15.53 -5.92 -3.96
CA ASP A 145 16.45 -5.30 -4.91
C ASP A 145 16.73 -3.82 -4.64
N LYS A 146 15.93 -3.15 -3.80
CA LYS A 146 16.02 -1.70 -3.54
C LYS A 146 16.37 -1.39 -2.09
N ALA A 147 17.28 -0.44 -1.90
CA ALA A 147 17.58 0.11 -0.58
C ALA A 147 16.51 1.13 -0.17
N ALA A 148 16.08 1.07 1.10
CA ALA A 148 15.05 1.98 1.63
C ALA A 148 15.38 3.48 1.49
N VAL A 149 16.67 3.84 1.43
CA VAL A 149 17.12 5.24 1.27
C VAL A 149 16.76 5.82 -0.11
N GLU A 150 16.54 4.97 -1.11
CA GLU A 150 16.18 5.39 -2.47
C GLU A 150 14.68 5.62 -2.66
N VAL A 151 13.85 5.29 -1.66
CA VAL A 151 12.40 5.36 -1.76
C VAL A 151 11.91 6.73 -1.29
N GLN A 152 11.82 7.64 -2.24
CA GLN A 152 11.22 8.95 -2.08
C GLN A 152 9.78 8.96 -2.61
N ASP A 153 8.98 9.91 -2.14
CA ASP A 153 7.66 10.09 -2.71
C ASP A 153 7.74 10.63 -4.14
N GLU A 154 7.03 10.01 -5.08
CA GLU A 154 6.89 10.52 -6.44
C GLU A 154 5.98 11.77 -6.49
N ALA A 155 5.22 12.08 -5.42
CA ALA A 155 4.42 13.30 -5.36
C ALA A 155 4.07 13.81 -3.93
N PHE A 156 4.84 14.81 -3.49
CA PHE A 156 4.56 15.85 -2.48
C PHE A 156 4.21 15.43 -1.02
N ALA A 157 4.79 16.21 -0.11
CA ALA A 157 4.85 16.00 1.34
C ALA A 157 3.49 15.87 2.04
N CYS A 158 3.42 14.93 2.99
CA CYS A 158 2.31 14.75 3.93
C CYS A 158 2.47 15.71 5.12
N GLU A 159 1.47 16.57 5.37
CA GLU A 159 1.27 17.14 6.70
C GLU A 159 0.23 16.32 7.48
N GLN A 160 0.63 16.00 8.71
CA GLN A 160 -0.11 15.39 9.83
C GLN A 160 -0.34 13.88 9.78
N VAL A 161 0.70 13.15 10.19
CA VAL A 161 0.55 12.08 11.18
C VAL A 161 1.17 12.59 12.47
N ASP A 162 0.38 13.30 13.28
CA ASP A 162 0.84 13.66 14.62
C ASP A 162 1.22 12.36 15.36
N GLU A 163 2.49 12.34 15.78
CA GLU A 163 3.07 11.46 16.80
C GLU A 163 3.83 10.17 16.40
N ILE A 164 4.56 10.14 15.27
CA ILE A 164 5.69 9.19 15.06
C ILE A 164 7.00 9.86 14.63
N ALA A 165 7.18 11.16 14.90
CA ALA A 165 8.46 11.84 14.68
C ALA A 165 9.19 12.07 16.00
N ARG A 166 10.10 11.15 16.36
CA ARG A 166 11.30 11.52 17.14
C ARG A 166 12.49 10.74 16.58
N PRO A 167 13.62 11.40 16.30
CA PRO A 167 14.74 10.77 15.60
C PRO A 167 15.40 9.70 16.47
N LEU A 168 15.87 8.65 15.81
CA LEU A 168 16.88 7.75 16.34
C LEU A 168 18.20 8.54 16.39
N ALA A 169 18.45 9.24 17.49
CA ALA A 169 19.76 9.84 17.76
C ALA A 169 20.73 8.75 18.24
N ALA A 170 21.95 8.81 17.70
CA ALA A 170 23.10 7.97 18.02
C ALA A 170 23.52 8.04 19.49
#